data_AF-A0A257PNX0-F1
#
_entry.id   AF-A0A257PNX0-F1
#
_cell.length_a   1.000
_cell.length_b   1.000
_cell.length_c   1.000
_cell.angle_alpha   90.00
_cell.angle_beta   90.00
_cell.angle_gamma   90.00
#
_symmetry.space_group_name_H-M   'P 1'
#
loop_
_entity.id
_entity.type
_entity.pdbx_description
1 polymer ?
#
loop_
_entity_poly.entity_id
_entity_poly.type
_entity_poly.pdbx_seq_one_letter_code
_entity_poly.pdbx_strand_id
1 'polypeptide(L)'
;MSAALSNNAPRILAVPTAGEIADKKKMLLAFWVTGFLALAVGISIGLLQSTNYAGINLYPYLQPFLKSYYQGLTMHGVLNAYVFTFFTISGWLMYLPARELKLKPNMGLAWFTYALMLLGTLMAAYGMFDNSSSVLYTMYAPLKGSAWFYLGITLVVVASILPLFVVLDMRTRWKKANPGQLTPLVTYMSATTLLMWLLAALGA
;
A
#
# COMPACT_ATOMS: atom_id res chain seq x y z
N MET A 1 -4.37 38.98 37.58
CA MET A 1 -4.00 38.71 36.17
C MET A 1 -5.07 37.81 35.58
N SER A 2 -5.98 38.39 34.78
CA SER A 2 -7.04 37.63 34.11
C SER A 2 -6.43 36.97 32.86
N ALA A 3 -6.43 35.63 32.83
CA ALA A 3 -6.04 34.89 31.64
C ALA A 3 -7.14 35.10 30.59
N ALA A 4 -6.89 36.01 29.65
CA ALA A 4 -7.74 36.17 28.48
C ALA A 4 -7.75 34.84 27.71
N LEU A 5 -8.87 34.13 27.78
CA LEU A 5 -9.16 33.00 26.91
C LEU A 5 -9.17 33.54 25.48
N SER A 6 -8.08 33.32 24.76
CA SER A 6 -7.96 33.60 23.35
C SER A 6 -9.09 32.86 22.62
N ASN A 7 -10.07 33.61 22.12
CA ASN A 7 -11.15 33.16 21.25
C ASN A 7 -10.62 32.78 19.84
N ASN A 8 -9.57 31.97 19.77
CA ASN A 8 -9.13 31.36 18.53
C ASN A 8 -10.01 30.15 18.22
N ALA A 9 -11.28 30.44 17.87
CA ALA A 9 -12.12 29.44 17.22
C ALA A 9 -11.35 28.90 16.01
N PRO A 10 -11.23 27.57 15.83
CA PRO A 10 -10.55 26.99 14.68
C PRO A 10 -11.13 27.62 13.41
N ARG A 11 -10.25 28.14 12.55
CA ARG A 11 -10.67 28.66 11.25
C ARG A 11 -11.27 27.47 10.49
N ILE A 12 -12.57 27.51 10.25
CA ILE A 12 -13.28 26.44 9.54
C ILE A 12 -12.65 26.36 8.15
N LEU A 13 -11.86 25.30 7.91
CA LEU A 13 -11.39 24.97 6.57
C LEU A 13 -12.62 24.84 5.67
N ALA A 14 -12.55 25.43 4.48
CA ALA A 14 -13.67 25.45 3.54
C ALA A 14 -14.28 24.04 3.39
N VAL A 15 -15.61 23.97 3.32
CA VAL A 15 -16.31 22.70 3.09
C VAL A 15 -15.83 22.12 1.76
N PRO A 16 -15.34 20.86 1.73
CA PRO A 16 -14.86 20.25 0.50
C PRO A 16 -15.95 20.24 -0.58
N THR A 17 -15.57 20.56 -1.80
CA THR A 17 -16.47 20.46 -2.96
C THR A 17 -16.82 19.01 -3.28
N ALA A 18 -17.92 18.79 -4.01
CA ALA A 18 -18.31 17.45 -4.45
C ALA A 18 -17.21 16.76 -5.29
N GLY A 19 -16.51 17.54 -6.14
CA GLY A 19 -15.38 17.04 -6.94
C GLY A 19 -14.21 16.56 -6.09
N GLU A 20 -13.83 17.31 -5.06
CA GLU A 20 -12.74 16.90 -4.15
C GLU A 20 -13.08 15.65 -3.33
N ILE A 21 -14.36 15.47 -3.00
CA ILE A 21 -14.85 14.25 -2.36
C ILE A 21 -14.76 13.07 -3.32
N ALA A 22 -15.18 13.25 -4.58
CA ALA A 22 -15.12 12.21 -5.60
C ALA A 22 -13.67 11.79 -5.90
N ASP A 23 -12.74 12.74 -6.00
CA ASP A 23 -11.33 12.47 -6.32
C ASP A 23 -10.68 11.54 -5.30
N LYS A 24 -10.78 11.85 -3.99
CA LYS A 24 -10.17 11.02 -2.95
C LYS A 24 -10.84 9.64 -2.83
N LYS A 25 -12.13 9.53 -3.13
CA LYS A 25 -12.83 8.23 -3.20
C LYS A 25 -12.34 7.39 -4.39
N LYS A 26 -12.14 8.00 -5.57
CA LYS A 26 -11.58 7.32 -6.75
C LYS A 26 -10.16 6.81 -6.49
N MET A 27 -9.31 7.64 -5.86
CA MET A 27 -7.98 7.23 -5.42
C MET A 27 -8.07 6.01 -4.50
N LEU A 28 -8.84 6.08 -3.40
CA LEU A 28 -9.00 4.96 -2.48
C LEU A 28 -9.46 3.69 -3.20
N LEU A 29 -10.47 3.82 -4.07
CA LEU A 29 -11.03 2.72 -4.83
C LEU A 29 -9.99 2.05 -5.72
N ALA A 30 -9.16 2.82 -6.43
CA ALA A 30 -8.11 2.27 -7.29
C ALA A 30 -7.10 1.44 -6.47
N PHE A 31 -6.63 1.97 -5.34
CA PHE A 31 -5.73 1.25 -4.44
C PHE A 31 -6.36 -0.04 -3.91
N TRP A 32 -7.60 0.05 -3.39
CA TRP A 32 -8.29 -1.11 -2.84
C TRP A 32 -8.61 -2.16 -3.88
N VAL A 33 -9.22 -1.79 -5.01
CA VAL A 33 -9.56 -2.77 -6.06
C VAL A 33 -8.30 -3.51 -6.50
N THR A 34 -7.18 -2.80 -6.71
CA THR A 34 -5.91 -3.45 -7.08
C THR A 34 -5.41 -4.40 -5.98
N GLY A 35 -5.40 -3.95 -4.72
CA GLY A 35 -4.97 -4.76 -3.58
C GLY A 35 -5.85 -6.00 -3.37
N PHE A 36 -7.17 -5.85 -3.39
CA PHE A 36 -8.12 -6.96 -3.20
C PHE A 36 -8.14 -7.92 -4.39
N LEU A 37 -7.89 -7.45 -5.61
CA LEU A 37 -7.67 -8.34 -6.76
C LEU A 37 -6.40 -9.19 -6.55
N ALA A 38 -5.30 -8.57 -6.09
CA ALA A 38 -4.08 -9.32 -5.76
C ALA A 38 -4.33 -10.35 -4.64
N LEU A 39 -5.07 -9.97 -3.59
CA LEU A 39 -5.49 -10.87 -2.52
C LEU A 39 -6.31 -12.05 -3.04
N ALA A 40 -7.30 -11.80 -3.91
CA ALA A 40 -8.14 -12.84 -4.46
C ALA A 40 -7.32 -13.87 -5.25
N VAL A 41 -6.37 -13.40 -6.06
CA VAL A 41 -5.45 -14.27 -6.80
C VAL A 41 -4.54 -15.06 -5.84
N GLY A 42 -3.92 -14.39 -4.87
CA GLY A 42 -3.03 -15.05 -3.92
C GLY A 42 -3.76 -16.08 -3.05
N ILE A 43 -4.91 -15.76 -2.48
CA ILE A 43 -5.72 -16.69 -1.67
C ILE A 43 -6.17 -17.92 -2.49
N SER A 44 -6.50 -17.76 -3.77
CA SER A 44 -6.85 -18.88 -4.64
C SER A 44 -5.73 -19.92 -4.70
N ILE A 45 -4.46 -19.49 -4.67
CA ILE A 45 -3.30 -20.39 -4.56
C ILE A 45 -3.18 -21.00 -3.16
N GLY A 46 -3.60 -20.28 -2.12
CA GLY A 46 -3.65 -20.79 -0.74
C GLY A 46 -4.59 -21.99 -0.58
N LEU A 47 -5.70 -22.03 -1.34
CA LEU A 47 -6.59 -23.19 -1.39
C LEU A 47 -5.85 -24.43 -1.95
N LEU A 48 -5.04 -24.26 -2.99
CA LEU A 48 -4.20 -25.34 -3.54
C LEU A 48 -3.17 -25.82 -2.52
N GLN A 49 -2.54 -24.90 -1.79
CA GLN A 49 -1.61 -25.26 -0.71
C GLN A 49 -2.32 -26.08 0.37
N SER A 50 -3.52 -25.67 0.80
CA SER A 50 -4.32 -26.42 1.77
C SER A 50 -4.60 -27.85 1.31
N THR A 51 -4.98 -28.05 0.04
CA THR A 51 -5.18 -29.41 -0.50
C THR A 51 -3.88 -30.23 -0.51
N ASN A 52 -2.76 -29.62 -0.85
CA ASN A 52 -1.45 -30.28 -0.83
C ASN A 52 -1.07 -30.71 0.60
N TYR A 53 -1.29 -29.85 1.60
CA TYR A 53 -1.09 -30.21 3.02
C TYR A 53 -2.06 -31.29 3.53
N ALA A 54 -3.21 -31.46 2.86
CA ALA A 54 -4.15 -32.56 3.12
C ALA A 54 -3.81 -33.87 2.36
N GLY A 55 -2.65 -33.93 1.68
CA GLY A 55 -2.21 -35.10 0.92
C GLY A 55 -2.78 -35.20 -0.49
N ILE A 56 -3.51 -34.18 -0.97
CA ILE A 56 -4.09 -34.14 -2.31
C ILE A 56 -3.30 -33.15 -3.18
N ASN A 57 -2.49 -33.66 -4.10
CA ASN A 57 -1.67 -32.82 -4.99
C ASN A 57 -2.43 -32.42 -6.26
N LEU A 58 -2.94 -31.18 -6.28
CA LEU A 58 -3.67 -30.63 -7.44
C LEU A 58 -2.79 -29.88 -8.46
N TYR A 59 -1.52 -29.62 -8.16
CA TYR A 59 -0.62 -28.86 -9.03
C TYR A 59 -0.40 -29.46 -10.43
N PRO A 60 -0.35 -30.81 -10.62
CA PRO A 60 -0.22 -31.39 -11.96
C PRO A 60 -1.32 -30.97 -12.93
N TYR A 61 -2.54 -30.72 -12.44
CA TYR A 61 -3.69 -30.34 -13.25
C TYR A 61 -3.70 -28.86 -13.66
N LEU A 62 -2.78 -28.06 -13.11
CA LEU A 62 -2.69 -26.61 -13.35
C LEU A 62 -1.59 -26.24 -14.34
N GLN A 63 -0.91 -27.23 -14.92
CA GLN A 63 0.01 -27.00 -16.03
C GLN A 63 -0.77 -26.55 -17.29
N PRO A 64 -0.25 -25.58 -18.07
CA PRO A 64 1.07 -24.96 -17.96
C PRO A 64 1.11 -23.69 -17.08
N PHE A 65 0.02 -23.32 -16.39
CA PHE A 65 -0.13 -22.05 -15.68
C PHE A 65 0.70 -21.96 -14.39
N LEU A 66 0.77 -23.04 -13.61
CA LEU A 66 1.65 -23.17 -12.45
C LEU A 66 2.59 -24.36 -12.64
N LYS A 67 3.88 -24.06 -12.81
CA LYS A 67 4.93 -25.05 -13.09
C LYS A 67 5.32 -25.86 -11.86
N SER A 68 5.19 -25.29 -10.66
CA SER A 68 5.55 -25.96 -9.41
C SER A 68 4.79 -25.43 -8.19
N TYR A 69 4.81 -26.21 -7.10
CA TYR A 69 4.34 -25.76 -5.79
C TYR A 69 5.01 -24.46 -5.34
N TYR A 70 6.33 -24.35 -5.50
CA TYR A 70 7.12 -23.21 -5.04
C TYR A 70 6.90 -21.94 -5.87
N GLN A 71 6.58 -22.08 -7.16
CA GLN A 71 6.14 -20.96 -7.98
C GLN A 71 4.84 -20.38 -7.41
N GLY A 72 3.85 -21.24 -7.16
CA GLY A 72 2.59 -20.86 -6.55
C GLY A 72 2.79 -20.27 -5.14
N LEU A 73 3.65 -20.86 -4.31
CA LEU A 73 3.95 -20.36 -2.97
C LEU A 73 4.62 -18.98 -2.99
N THR A 74 5.50 -18.72 -3.97
CA THR A 74 6.09 -17.41 -4.17
C THR A 74 5.02 -16.37 -4.53
N MET A 75 4.17 -16.70 -5.52
CA MET A 75 3.06 -15.83 -5.93
C MET A 75 2.07 -15.56 -4.78
N HIS A 76 1.68 -16.60 -4.04
CA HIS A 76 0.79 -16.48 -2.89
C HIS A 76 1.34 -15.49 -1.86
N GLY A 77 2.59 -15.71 -1.42
CA GLY A 77 3.22 -14.86 -0.41
C GLY A 77 3.41 -13.43 -0.88
N VAL A 78 3.91 -13.22 -2.10
CA VAL A 78 4.16 -11.88 -2.65
C VAL A 78 2.85 -11.10 -2.86
N LEU A 79 1.84 -11.70 -3.48
CA LEU A 79 0.58 -11.00 -3.75
C LEU A 79 -0.18 -10.67 -2.47
N ASN A 80 -0.16 -11.56 -1.46
CA ASN A 80 -0.91 -11.34 -0.22
C ASN A 80 -0.15 -10.48 0.79
N ALA A 81 1.15 -10.74 1.00
CA ALA A 81 1.92 -10.09 2.07
C ALA A 81 2.56 -8.76 1.66
N TYR A 82 2.76 -8.52 0.36
CA TYR A 82 3.30 -7.26 -0.16
C TYR A 82 2.25 -6.49 -0.95
N VAL A 83 1.74 -7.05 -2.06
CA VAL A 83 0.89 -6.27 -2.99
C VAL A 83 -0.42 -5.87 -2.31
N PHE A 84 -1.20 -6.83 -1.81
CA PHE A 84 -2.46 -6.54 -1.14
C PHE A 84 -2.32 -5.55 0.02
N THR A 85 -1.42 -5.85 0.96
CA THR A 85 -1.21 -5.04 2.17
C THR A 85 -0.73 -3.64 1.82
N PHE A 86 0.26 -3.49 0.93
CA PHE A 86 0.86 -2.19 0.66
C PHE A 86 -0.12 -1.29 -0.09
N PHE A 87 -0.84 -1.83 -1.09
CA PHE A 87 -1.86 -1.05 -1.80
C PHE A 87 -2.97 -0.61 -0.84
N THR A 88 -3.48 -1.55 -0.03
CA THR A 88 -4.60 -1.27 0.88
C THR A 88 -4.22 -0.25 1.95
N ILE A 89 -3.06 -0.43 2.60
CA ILE A 89 -2.56 0.48 3.64
C ILE A 89 -2.24 1.86 3.04
N SER A 90 -1.58 1.94 1.89
CA SER A 90 -1.27 3.23 1.24
C SER A 90 -2.54 4.02 0.92
N GLY A 91 -3.56 3.36 0.37
CA GLY A 91 -4.85 3.99 0.10
C GLY A 91 -5.54 4.49 1.38
N TRP A 92 -5.61 3.65 2.41
CA TRP A 92 -6.21 4.01 3.70
C TRP A 92 -5.50 5.18 4.39
N LEU A 93 -4.17 5.11 4.52
CA LEU A 93 -3.39 6.10 5.27
C LEU A 93 -3.34 7.47 4.59
N MET A 94 -3.64 7.56 3.28
CA MET A 94 -3.90 8.84 2.63
C MET A 94 -5.36 9.29 2.77
N TYR A 95 -6.31 8.37 2.60
CA TYR A 95 -7.73 8.70 2.59
C TYR A 95 -8.28 9.10 3.97
N LEU A 96 -7.92 8.39 5.03
CA LEU A 96 -8.46 8.63 6.37
C LEU A 96 -8.07 10.02 6.92
N PRO A 97 -6.80 10.45 6.88
CA PRO A 97 -6.45 11.82 7.26
C PRO A 97 -7.14 12.87 6.36
N ALA A 98 -7.28 12.59 5.06
CA ALA A 98 -8.00 13.50 4.15
C ALA A 98 -9.51 13.64 4.50
N ARG A 99 -10.10 12.63 5.16
CA ARG A 99 -11.48 12.71 5.67
C ARG A 99 -11.53 13.43 7.01
N GLU A 100 -10.65 13.09 7.95
CA GLU A 100 -10.57 13.71 9.29
C GLU A 100 -10.28 15.21 9.21
N LEU A 101 -9.24 15.58 8.45
CA LEU A 101 -8.81 16.98 8.31
C LEU A 101 -9.68 17.79 7.36
N LYS A 102 -10.59 17.14 6.62
CA LYS A 102 -11.39 17.72 5.54
C LYS A 102 -10.53 18.42 4.48
N LEU A 103 -9.34 17.90 4.19
CA LEU A 103 -8.42 18.42 3.18
C LEU A 103 -8.35 17.52 1.95
N LYS A 104 -8.01 18.11 0.80
CA LYS A 104 -7.65 17.37 -0.42
C LYS A 104 -6.19 16.88 -0.30
N PRO A 105 -5.92 15.58 -0.47
CA PRO A 105 -4.55 15.08 -0.53
C PRO A 105 -3.87 15.56 -1.82
N ASN A 106 -2.53 15.51 -1.88
CA ASN A 106 -1.80 15.75 -3.12
C ASN A 106 -2.09 14.62 -4.11
N MET A 107 -3.06 14.84 -5.00
CA MET A 107 -3.53 13.82 -5.95
C MET A 107 -2.46 13.43 -6.98
N GLY A 108 -1.58 14.35 -7.37
CA GLY A 108 -0.48 14.04 -8.29
C GLY A 108 0.46 13.01 -7.69
N LEU A 109 0.89 13.24 -6.45
CA LEU A 109 1.75 12.30 -5.73
C LEU A 109 1.04 10.99 -5.40
N ALA A 110 -0.26 11.02 -5.07
CA ALA A 110 -1.03 9.82 -4.81
C ALA A 110 -1.17 8.91 -6.05
N TRP A 111 -1.46 9.50 -7.22
CA TRP A 111 -1.52 8.74 -8.47
C TRP A 111 -0.15 8.30 -8.98
N PHE A 112 0.88 9.10 -8.74
CA PHE A 112 2.27 8.69 -9.01
C PHE A 112 2.67 7.49 -8.14
N THR A 113 2.32 7.51 -6.86
CA THR A 113 2.50 6.37 -5.94
C THR A 113 1.80 5.13 -6.47
N TYR A 114 0.52 5.26 -6.85
CA TYR A 114 -0.25 4.16 -7.43
C TYR A 114 0.41 3.58 -8.68
N ALA A 115 0.83 4.45 -9.61
CA ALA A 115 1.46 4.03 -10.87
C ALA A 115 2.77 3.29 -10.65
N LEU A 116 3.63 3.77 -9.74
CA LEU A 116 4.89 3.08 -9.40
C LEU A 116 4.64 1.72 -8.75
N MET A 117 3.70 1.62 -7.81
CA MET A 117 3.34 0.35 -7.18
C MET A 117 2.77 -0.62 -8.20
N LEU A 118 1.93 -0.15 -9.14
CA LEU A 118 1.35 -0.98 -10.18
C LEU A 118 2.42 -1.48 -11.15
N LEU A 119 3.32 -0.60 -11.60
CA LEU A 119 4.44 -0.98 -12.46
C LEU A 119 5.33 -2.03 -11.78
N GLY A 120 5.71 -1.79 -10.52
CA GLY A 120 6.51 -2.75 -9.74
C GLY A 120 5.81 -4.11 -9.58
N THR A 121 4.50 -4.09 -9.33
CA THR A 121 3.69 -5.32 -9.24
C THR A 121 3.68 -6.09 -10.55
N LEU A 122 3.52 -5.41 -11.69
CA LEU A 122 3.54 -6.06 -13.01
C LEU A 122 4.91 -6.65 -13.35
N MET A 123 6.00 -5.96 -13.00
CA MET A 123 7.37 -6.47 -13.17
C MET A 123 7.64 -7.70 -12.28
N ALA A 124 7.22 -7.66 -11.01
CA ALA A 124 7.34 -8.80 -10.11
C ALA A 124 6.47 -9.98 -10.56
N ALA A 125 5.24 -9.71 -10.98
CA ALA A 125 4.33 -10.71 -11.53
C ALA A 125 4.95 -11.40 -12.76
N TYR A 126 5.54 -10.64 -13.69
CA TYR A 126 6.22 -11.19 -14.86
C TYR A 126 7.28 -12.24 -14.48
N GLY A 127 8.19 -11.89 -13.56
CA GLY A 127 9.23 -12.82 -13.11
C GLY A 127 8.71 -14.03 -12.30
N MET A 128 7.54 -13.92 -11.67
CA MET A 128 6.90 -15.07 -11.02
C MET A 128 6.18 -15.97 -12.03
N PHE A 129 5.46 -15.40 -13.01
CA PHE A 129 4.67 -16.15 -13.99
C PHE A 129 5.53 -16.92 -15.01
N ASP A 130 6.65 -16.35 -15.45
CA ASP A 130 7.57 -17.06 -16.35
C ASP A 130 8.37 -18.19 -15.63
N ASN A 131 8.22 -18.28 -14.30
CA ASN A 131 8.89 -19.19 -13.37
C ASN A 131 10.40 -18.91 -13.23
N SER A 132 10.87 -17.71 -13.58
CA SER A 132 12.25 -17.28 -13.34
C SER A 132 12.52 -16.93 -11.87
N SER A 133 11.45 -16.70 -11.08
CA SER A 133 11.54 -16.28 -9.67
C SER A 133 10.66 -17.12 -8.74
N SER A 134 11.04 -18.38 -8.52
CA SER A 134 10.44 -19.26 -7.51
C SER A 134 11.25 -19.24 -6.20
N VAL A 135 11.33 -18.05 -5.58
CA VAL A 135 12.25 -17.77 -4.46
C VAL A 135 11.56 -17.47 -3.12
N LEU A 136 10.26 -17.72 -3.03
CA LEU A 136 9.39 -17.35 -1.91
C LEU A 136 9.32 -15.82 -1.69
N TYR A 137 8.42 -15.40 -0.81
CA TYR A 137 8.29 -14.00 -0.42
C TYR A 137 9.48 -13.46 0.39
N THR A 138 10.33 -14.35 0.95
CA THR A 138 11.54 -13.98 1.70
C THR A 138 12.77 -13.81 0.82
N MET A 139 12.80 -14.42 -0.37
CA MET A 139 13.86 -14.26 -1.37
C MET A 139 15.29 -14.38 -0.82
N TYR A 140 15.52 -15.30 0.14
CA TYR A 140 16.82 -15.49 0.78
C TYR A 140 17.89 -15.98 -0.20
N ALA A 141 19.07 -15.38 -0.13
CA ALA A 141 20.26 -15.88 -0.80
C ALA A 141 20.61 -17.30 -0.28
N PRO A 142 21.18 -18.20 -1.12
CA PRO A 142 21.70 -17.97 -2.47
C PRO A 142 20.68 -18.16 -3.61
N LEU A 143 19.38 -18.32 -3.32
CA LEU A 143 18.34 -18.47 -4.35
C LEU A 143 18.22 -17.18 -5.15
N LYS A 144 18.39 -17.26 -6.48
CA LYS A 144 18.37 -16.10 -7.38
C LYS A 144 17.16 -16.13 -8.29
N GLY A 145 16.34 -15.09 -8.22
CA GLY A 145 15.29 -14.79 -9.19
C GLY A 145 15.79 -13.93 -10.34
N SER A 146 14.89 -13.55 -11.24
CA SER A 146 15.18 -12.60 -12.32
C SER A 146 15.30 -11.17 -11.82
N ALA A 147 16.03 -10.34 -12.57
CA ALA A 147 16.16 -8.91 -12.28
C ALA A 147 14.80 -8.18 -12.26
N TRP A 148 13.85 -8.60 -13.10
CA TRP A 148 12.49 -8.06 -13.13
C TRP A 148 11.76 -8.24 -11.80
N PHE A 149 11.94 -9.40 -11.16
CA PHE A 149 11.34 -9.68 -9.86
C PHE A 149 11.88 -8.74 -8.77
N TYR A 150 13.20 -8.62 -8.66
CA TYR A 150 13.82 -7.76 -7.65
C TYR A 150 13.49 -6.28 -7.88
N LEU A 151 13.64 -5.78 -9.12
CA LEU A 151 13.27 -4.40 -9.45
C LEU A 151 11.78 -4.13 -9.18
N GLY A 152 10.91 -5.09 -9.50
CA GLY A 152 9.48 -4.97 -9.29
C GLY A 152 9.11 -4.82 -7.80
N ILE A 153 9.63 -5.71 -6.96
CA ILE A 153 9.40 -5.63 -5.50
C ILE A 153 10.01 -4.37 -4.91
N THR A 154 11.22 -4.00 -5.30
CA THR A 154 11.84 -2.75 -4.86
C THR A 154 10.98 -1.53 -5.19
N LEU A 155 10.40 -1.47 -6.40
CA LEU A 155 9.50 -0.38 -6.78
C LEU A 155 8.25 -0.34 -5.91
N VAL A 156 7.63 -1.48 -5.61
CA VAL A 156 6.46 -1.55 -4.70
C VAL A 156 6.81 -1.04 -3.31
N VAL A 157 7.96 -1.47 -2.76
CA VAL A 157 8.43 -1.07 -1.43
C VAL A 157 8.75 0.42 -1.38
N VAL A 158 9.59 0.92 -2.29
CA VAL A 158 9.99 2.33 -2.31
C VAL A 158 8.78 3.25 -2.54
N ALA A 159 7.88 2.88 -3.44
CA ALA A 159 6.67 3.67 -3.69
C ALA A 159 5.75 3.74 -2.47
N SER A 160 5.67 2.67 -1.66
CA SER A 160 4.84 2.64 -0.44
C SER A 160 5.28 3.62 0.66
N ILE A 161 6.45 4.27 0.51
CA ILE A 161 6.93 5.35 1.39
C ILE A 161 6.27 6.69 1.02
N LEU A 162 5.93 6.89 -0.26
CA LEU A 162 5.40 8.16 -0.78
C LEU A 162 4.10 8.68 -0.12
N PRO A 163 3.17 7.81 0.35
CA PRO A 163 2.04 8.24 1.18
C PRO A 163 2.43 9.10 2.38
N LEU A 164 3.63 8.92 2.95
CA LEU A 164 4.15 9.74 4.05
C LEU A 164 4.11 11.22 3.69
N PHE A 165 4.64 11.59 2.52
CA PHE A 165 4.72 12.97 2.10
C PHE A 165 3.32 13.57 1.84
N VAL A 166 2.38 12.76 1.35
CA VAL A 166 0.97 13.17 1.21
C VAL A 166 0.35 13.51 2.57
N VAL A 167 0.57 12.66 3.58
CA VAL A 167 0.04 12.87 4.93
C VAL A 167 0.72 14.05 5.64
N LEU A 168 2.05 14.18 5.53
CA LEU A 168 2.80 15.28 6.14
C LEU A 168 2.44 16.63 5.52
N ASP A 169 2.21 16.69 4.20
CA ASP A 169 1.70 17.89 3.54
C ASP A 169 0.32 18.30 4.09
N MET A 170 -0.64 17.36 4.13
CA MET A 170 -1.97 17.64 4.70
C MET A 170 -1.89 18.09 6.15
N ARG A 171 -1.08 17.41 6.97
CA ARG A 171 -0.86 17.78 8.37
C ARG A 171 -0.27 19.18 8.51
N THR A 172 0.70 19.54 7.66
CA THR A 172 1.33 20.86 7.68
C THR A 172 0.34 21.96 7.32
N ARG A 173 -0.46 21.75 6.26
CA ARG A 173 -1.54 22.69 5.87
C ARG A 173 -2.57 22.86 6.99
N TRP A 174 -2.98 21.75 7.62
CA TRP A 174 -3.92 21.79 8.74
C TRP A 174 -3.34 22.52 9.96
N LYS A 175 -2.07 22.27 10.32
CA LYS A 175 -1.39 22.92 11.45
C LYS A 175 -1.21 24.44 11.25
N LYS A 176 -0.99 24.89 10.01
CA LYS A 176 -0.95 26.33 9.68
C LYS A 176 -2.30 27.01 9.89
N ALA A 177 -3.40 26.31 9.58
CA ALA A 177 -4.76 26.81 9.79
C ALA A 177 -5.24 26.70 11.26
N ASN A 178 -4.62 25.83 12.06
CA ASN A 178 -4.99 25.54 13.45
C ASN A 178 -3.75 25.65 14.37
N PRO A 179 -3.20 26.87 14.56
CA PRO A 179 -2.04 27.08 15.42
C PRO A 179 -2.37 26.68 16.87
N GLY A 180 -1.40 26.06 17.56
CA GLY A 180 -1.56 25.60 18.96
C GLY A 180 -2.38 24.31 19.16
N GLN A 181 -3.17 23.86 18.18
CA GLN A 181 -3.98 22.65 18.33
C GLN A 181 -3.18 21.36 18.15
N LEU A 182 -3.51 20.31 18.91
CA LEU A 182 -2.91 18.99 18.73
C LEU A 182 -3.28 18.38 17.36
N THR A 183 -2.41 17.53 16.83
CA THR A 183 -2.72 16.82 15.58
C THR A 183 -3.89 15.86 15.83
N PRO A 184 -4.94 15.87 14.99
CA PRO A 184 -6.05 14.93 15.11
C PRO A 184 -5.59 13.47 15.07
N LEU A 185 -6.31 12.60 15.77
CA LEU A 185 -5.84 11.25 16.12
C LEU A 185 -5.51 10.40 14.89
N VAL A 186 -6.39 10.37 13.89
CA VAL A 186 -6.22 9.50 12.73
C VAL A 186 -5.04 9.97 11.87
N THR A 187 -4.86 11.28 11.75
CA THR A 187 -3.70 11.90 11.09
C THR A 187 -2.41 11.61 11.84
N TYR A 188 -2.43 11.70 13.17
CA TYR A 188 -1.26 11.36 14.00
C TYR A 188 -0.86 9.89 13.84
N MET A 189 -1.83 8.96 13.95
CA MET A 189 -1.59 7.53 13.76
C MET A 189 -1.04 7.25 12.37
N SER A 190 -1.66 7.81 11.32
CA SER A 190 -1.21 7.61 9.93
C SER A 190 0.21 8.12 9.70
N ALA A 191 0.54 9.31 10.20
CA ALA A 191 1.88 9.87 10.08
C ALA A 191 2.91 9.02 10.83
N THR A 192 2.61 8.60 12.06
CA THR A 192 3.52 7.77 12.87
C THR A 192 3.75 6.40 12.24
N THR A 193 2.71 5.74 11.72
CA THR A 193 2.85 4.48 10.99
C THR A 193 3.75 4.63 9.77
N LEU A 194 3.59 5.71 8.99
CA LEU A 194 4.39 5.95 7.79
C LEU A 194 5.83 6.39 8.10
N LEU A 195 6.05 7.10 9.21
CA LEU A 195 7.41 7.43 9.69
C LEU A 195 8.14 6.19 10.20
N MET A 196 7.46 5.32 10.94
CA MET A 196 8.00 4.03 11.32
C MET A 196 8.33 3.19 10.07
N TRP A 197 7.41 3.18 9.09
CA TRP A 197 7.63 2.48 7.83
C TRP A 197 8.82 3.00 7.05
N LEU A 198 9.03 4.33 6.97
CA LEU A 198 10.22 4.91 6.36
C LEU A 198 11.51 4.32 6.96
N LEU A 199 11.59 4.21 8.29
CA LEU A 199 12.75 3.63 8.96
C LEU A 199 12.88 2.13 8.67
N ALA A 200 11.77 1.38 8.73
CA ALA A 200 11.76 -0.06 8.47
C ALA A 200 12.15 -0.41 7.02
N ALA A 201 11.67 0.37 6.05
CA ALA A 201 11.90 0.16 4.63
C ALA A 201 13.36 0.38 4.19
N LEU A 202 14.17 1.10 4.98
CA LEU A 202 15.61 1.27 4.70
C LEU A 202 16.40 -0.05 4.87
N GLY A 203 15.88 -0.99 5.66
CA GLY A 203 16.48 -2.31 5.85
C GLY A 203 15.84 -3.42 5.01
N ALA A 204 14.86 -3.08 4.17
CA ALA A 204 14.14 -4.01 3.29
C ALA A 204 14.83 -4.11 1.93
#